data_AF-A0A1G7P645-F1
#
_entry.id   AF-A0A1G7P645-F1
#
_cell.length_a   1.000
_cell.length_b   1.000
_cell.length_c   1.000
_cell.angle_alpha   90.00
_cell.angle_beta   90.00
_cell.angle_gamma   90.00
#
_symmetry.space_group_name_H-M   'P 1'
#
loop_
_entity.id
_entity.type
_entity.pdbx_description
1 polymer ?
#
loop_
_entity_poly.entity_id
_entity_poly.type
_entity_poly.pdbx_seq_one_letter_code
_entity_poly.pdbx_strand_id
1 'polypeptide(L)'
;RTIKKYGKGTILTIKRELRQYQLTITEFQVDTFLAIDFTGDNIKGRSEYFLEEKNHGTFLRHLYMLELKERNKIFKIFTKKRLTNELAALKEWIEKSGLII
;
A
#
# COMPACT_ATOMS: atom_id res chain seq x y z
N ARG A 1 0.31 20.37 -7.57
CA ARG A 1 -0.54 19.78 -6.49
C ARG A 1 0.35 19.61 -5.27
N THR A 2 0.03 20.26 -4.16
CA THR A 2 0.84 20.21 -2.94
C THR A 2 0.81 18.80 -2.37
N ILE A 3 1.97 18.14 -2.29
CA ILE A 3 2.10 16.82 -1.64
C ILE A 3 1.87 17.06 -0.14
N LYS A 4 0.72 16.63 0.39
CA LYS A 4 0.52 16.61 1.84
C LYS A 4 1.53 15.63 2.44
N LYS A 5 2.41 16.10 3.32
CA LYS A 5 3.33 15.24 4.06
C LYS A 5 2.52 14.39 5.03
N TYR A 6 2.54 13.07 4.85
CA TYR A 6 1.92 12.12 5.77
C TYR A 6 3.01 11.52 6.66
N GLY A 7 2.75 11.44 7.97
CA GLY A 7 3.67 10.88 8.96
C GLY A 7 3.05 9.71 9.73
N LYS A 8 3.83 9.08 10.60
CA LYS A 8 3.32 8.06 11.53
C LYS A 8 2.12 8.60 12.33
N GLY A 9 1.09 7.79 12.48
CA GLY A 9 -0.19 8.13 13.09
C GLY A 9 -1.20 8.79 12.14
N THR A 10 -0.82 9.09 10.88
CA THR A 10 -1.77 9.63 9.91
C THR A 10 -2.85 8.60 9.59
N ILE A 11 -4.11 9.01 9.73
CA ILE A 11 -5.27 8.21 9.32
C ILE A 11 -5.82 8.76 7.99
N LEU A 12 -5.86 7.90 6.98
CA LEU A 12 -6.47 8.17 5.68
C LEU A 12 -7.77 7.38 5.58
N THR A 13 -8.84 8.04 5.18
CA THR A 13 -10.09 7.33 4.84
C THR A 13 -10.23 7.26 3.33
N ILE A 14 -10.21 6.05 2.77
CA ILE A 14 -10.50 5.81 1.36
C ILE A 14 -11.96 5.36 1.25
N LYS A 15 -12.77 6.18 0.58
CA LYS A 15 -14.12 5.82 0.17
C LYS A 15 -14.08 5.42 -1.31
N ARG A 16 -14.48 4.19 -1.62
CA ARG A 16 -14.65 3.70 -2.99
C ARG A 16 -16.02 3.04 -3.09
N GLU A 17 -16.89 3.61 -3.92
CA GLU A 17 -18.28 3.15 -4.08
C GLU A 17 -19.00 3.02 -2.73
N LEU A 18 -19.52 1.83 -2.40
CA LEU A 18 -20.21 1.50 -1.14
C LEU A 18 -19.26 1.08 0.01
N ARG A 19 -17.94 1.19 -0.19
CA ARG A 19 -16.92 0.65 0.71
C ARG A 19 -16.09 1.75 1.33
N GLN A 20 -15.80 1.58 2.61
CA GLN A 20 -14.97 2.52 3.37
C GLN A 20 -13.84 1.77 4.08
N TYR A 21 -12.61 2.15 3.74
CA TYR A 21 -11.41 1.68 4.40
C TYR A 21 -10.77 2.83 5.17
N GLN A 22 -10.41 2.57 6.42
CA GLN A 22 -9.49 3.39 7.18
C GLN A 22 -8.10 2.78 7.04
N LEU A 23 -7.13 3.60 6.65
CA LEU A 23 -5.71 3.28 6.59
C LEU A 23 -5.02 4.11 7.67
N THR A 24 -4.20 3.48 8.50
CA THR A 24 -3.40 4.15 9.51
C THR A 24 -1.94 3.89 9.22
N ILE A 25 -1.15 4.95 8.96
CA ILE A 25 0.30 4.83 8.84
C ILE A 25 0.86 4.54 10.22
N THR A 26 1.21 3.29 10.50
CA THR A 26 1.69 2.87 11.82
C THR A 26 3.19 3.04 11.96
N GLU A 27 3.94 2.91 10.85
CA GLU A 27 5.38 3.15 10.80
C GLU A 27 5.76 3.78 9.47
N PHE A 28 6.70 4.72 9.51
CA PHE A 28 7.21 5.39 8.33
C PHE A 28 8.67 5.75 8.55
N GLN A 29 9.52 5.20 7.69
CA GLN A 29 10.93 5.55 7.55
C GLN A 29 11.12 5.98 6.10
N VAL A 30 11.63 7.20 5.93
CA VAL A 30 11.83 7.80 4.61
C VAL A 30 12.71 6.87 3.77
N ASP A 31 12.31 6.68 2.50
CA ASP A 31 13.01 5.92 1.46
C ASP A 31 13.29 4.44 1.75
N THR A 32 12.76 3.89 2.84
CA THR A 32 13.14 2.55 3.32
C THR A 32 11.94 1.71 3.71
N PHE A 33 11.00 2.27 4.48
CA PHE A 33 9.94 1.46 5.08
C PHE A 33 8.64 2.22 5.32
N LEU A 34 7.52 1.56 5.03
CA LEU A 34 6.18 2.06 5.33
C LEU A 34 5.29 0.91 5.78
N ALA A 35 4.72 1.03 6.97
CA ALA A 35 3.68 0.12 7.45
C ALA A 35 2.35 0.85 7.57
N ILE A 36 1.30 0.20 7.05
CA ILE A 36 -0.07 0.71 7.06
C ILE A 36 -0.98 -0.38 7.61
N ASP A 37 -1.63 -0.11 8.72
CA ASP A 37 -2.73 -0.93 9.21
C ASP A 37 -4.00 -0.48 8.51
N PHE A 38 -4.84 -1.40 8.06
CA PHE A 38 -6.10 -1.09 7.41
C PHE A 38 -7.26 -1.81 8.06
N THR A 39 -8.42 -1.16 8.09
CA THR A 39 -9.69 -1.72 8.57
C THR A 39 -10.84 -1.19 7.74
N GLY A 40 -11.73 -2.07 7.28
CA GLY A 40 -12.90 -1.70 6.48
C GLY A 40 -13.61 -2.92 5.91
N ASP A 41 -14.92 -2.84 5.68
CA ASP A 41 -15.73 -3.95 5.14
C ASP A 41 -15.54 -5.31 5.85
N ASN A 42 -15.43 -5.30 7.18
CA ASN A 42 -15.11 -6.46 8.03
C ASN A 42 -13.70 -7.04 7.83
N ILE A 43 -12.88 -6.41 7.00
CA ILE A 43 -11.50 -6.80 6.75
C ILE A 43 -10.59 -5.97 7.63
N LYS A 44 -9.66 -6.65 8.30
CA LYS A 44 -8.56 -6.03 9.02
C LYS A 44 -7.23 -6.69 8.66
N GLY A 45 -6.20 -5.87 8.51
CA GLY A 45 -4.88 -6.35 8.14
C GLY A 45 -3.85 -5.24 8.15
N ARG A 46 -2.68 -5.59 7.61
CA ARG A 46 -1.50 -4.72 7.56
C ARG A 46 -0.77 -4.91 6.24
N SER A 47 -0.39 -3.79 5.64
CA SER A 47 0.47 -3.73 4.46
C SER A 47 1.82 -3.15 4.88
N GLU A 48 2.89 -3.85 4.52
CA GLU A 48 4.25 -3.37 4.74
C GLU A 48 4.97 -3.25 3.40
N TYR A 49 5.62 -2.11 3.22
CA TYR A 49 6.36 -1.76 2.01
C TYR A 49 7.81 -1.53 2.41
N PHE A 50 8.71 -2.29 1.78
CA PHE A 50 10.15 -2.15 1.95
C PHE A 50 10.74 -1.68 0.63
N LEU A 51 11.56 -0.64 0.69
CA LEU A 51 12.34 -0.14 -0.41
C LEU A 51 13.79 -0.54 -0.19
N GLU A 52 14.37 -1.24 -1.16
CA GLU A 52 15.78 -1.61 -1.16
C GLU A 52 16.44 -1.05 -2.42
N GLU A 53 17.43 -0.19 -2.25
CA GLU A 53 18.28 0.22 -3.36
C GLU A 53 19.18 -0.94 -3.80
N LYS A 54 19.22 -1.18 -5.11
CA LYS A 54 20.13 -2.12 -5.77
C LYS A 54 20.89 -1.38 -6.87
N ASN A 55 21.98 -1.97 -7.35
CA ASN A 55 22.83 -1.40 -8.41
C ASN A 55 22.09 -1.05 -9.72
N HIS A 56 20.87 -1.56 -9.93
CA HIS A 56 20.06 -1.34 -11.13
C HIS A 56 18.70 -0.65 -10.84
N GLY A 57 18.55 -0.03 -9.67
CA GLY A 57 17.35 0.71 -9.26
C GLY A 57 16.76 0.25 -7.93
N THR A 58 15.59 0.76 -7.59
CA THR A 58 14.92 0.50 -6.31
C THR A 58 13.97 -0.69 -6.41
N PHE A 59 14.15 -1.68 -5.53
CA PHE A 59 13.24 -2.81 -5.39
C PHE A 59 12.17 -2.49 -4.34
N LEU A 60 10.90 -2.62 -4.70
CA LEU A 60 9.77 -2.51 -3.78
C LEU A 60 9.27 -3.92 -3.41
N ARG A 61 9.42 -4.30 -2.15
CA ARG A 61 8.80 -5.50 -1.57
C ARG A 61 7.53 -5.11 -0.81
N HIS A 62 6.41 -5.72 -1.17
CA HIS A 62 5.14 -5.53 -0.47
C HIS A 62 4.73 -6.82 0.23
N LEU A 63 4.56 -6.76 1.56
CA LEU A 63 4.01 -7.82 2.38
C LEU A 63 2.59 -7.45 2.81
N TYR A 64 1.63 -8.33 2.51
CA TYR A 64 0.22 -8.13 2.84
C TYR A 64 -0.24 -9.19 3.85
N MET A 65 -0.63 -8.74 5.04
CA MET A 65 -1.03 -9.58 6.16
C MET A 65 -2.49 -9.34 6.51
N LEU A 66 -3.22 -10.43 6.79
CA LEU A 66 -4.64 -10.43 7.10
C LEU A 66 -4.90 -11.19 8.39
N GLU A 67 -5.87 -10.75 9.16
CA GLU A 67 -6.34 -11.55 10.29
C GLU A 67 -6.97 -12.87 9.79
N LEU A 68 -6.74 -13.98 10.52
CA LEU A 68 -7.09 -15.35 10.11
C LEU A 68 -8.57 -15.51 9.68
N LYS A 69 -9.50 -14.81 10.33
CA LYS A 69 -10.94 -14.84 10.02
C LYS A 69 -11.27 -14.24 8.66
N GLU A 70 -10.38 -13.42 8.12
CA GLU A 70 -10.57 -12.65 6.88
C GLU A 70 -9.81 -13.25 5.69
N ARG A 71 -8.91 -14.21 5.94
CA ARG A 71 -8.07 -14.85 4.91
C ARG A 71 -8.89 -15.51 3.80
N ASN A 72 -9.97 -16.22 4.14
CA ASN A 72 -10.81 -16.95 3.18
C ASN A 72 -11.72 -16.03 2.35
N LYS A 73 -12.11 -14.86 2.86
CA LYS A 73 -12.96 -13.90 2.14
C LYS A 73 -12.14 -13.08 1.14
N ILE A 74 -10.88 -12.77 1.47
CA ILE A 74 -10.05 -11.87 0.68
C ILE A 74 -9.36 -12.55 -0.49
N PHE A 75 -9.04 -13.85 -0.40
CA PHE A 75 -8.51 -14.59 -1.56
C PHE A 75 -9.40 -14.50 -2.80
N LYS A 76 -10.72 -14.26 -2.61
CA LYS A 76 -11.66 -14.01 -3.71
C LYS A 76 -11.70 -12.56 -4.19
N ILE A 77 -11.34 -11.58 -3.35
CA ILE A 77 -11.47 -10.13 -3.61
C ILE A 77 -10.17 -9.53 -4.14
N PHE A 78 -9.02 -9.94 -3.58
CA PHE A 78 -7.69 -9.55 -4.00
C PHE A 78 -7.03 -10.73 -4.71
N THR A 79 -7.33 -10.88 -5.99
CA THR A 79 -6.58 -11.81 -6.83
C THR A 79 -5.17 -11.27 -7.04
N LYS A 80 -4.17 -12.15 -7.04
CA LYS A 80 -2.76 -11.80 -7.35
C LYS A 80 -2.65 -10.89 -8.59
N LYS A 81 -3.49 -11.17 -9.61
CA LYS A 81 -3.59 -10.39 -10.87
C LYS A 81 -3.93 -8.92 -10.65
N ARG A 82 -4.90 -8.60 -9.77
CA ARG A 82 -5.29 -7.22 -9.50
C ARG A 82 -4.18 -6.43 -8.83
N LEU A 83 -3.52 -7.03 -7.84
CA LEU A 83 -2.37 -6.40 -7.16
C LEU A 83 -1.22 -6.15 -8.14
N THR A 84 -0.93 -7.12 -9.02
CA THR A 84 0.09 -6.95 -10.06
C THR A 84 -0.24 -5.79 -11.00
N ASN A 85 -1.49 -5.63 -11.42
CA ASN A 85 -1.89 -4.52 -12.27
C ASN A 85 -1.76 -3.16 -11.57
N GLU A 86 -2.12 -3.06 -10.29
CA GLU A 86 -1.97 -1.82 -9.53
C GLU A 86 -0.49 -1.45 -9.32
N LEU A 87 0.39 -2.43 -9.09
CA LEU A 87 1.84 -2.21 -9.01
C LEU A 87 2.44 -1.78 -10.37
N ALA A 88 1.97 -2.36 -11.48
CA ALA A 88 2.40 -1.95 -12.82
C ALA A 88 2.00 -0.50 -13.13
N ALA A 89 0.76 -0.12 -12.80
CA ALA A 89 0.28 1.25 -12.96
C ALA A 89 1.05 2.24 -12.07
N LEU A 90 1.41 1.84 -10.84
CA LEU A 90 2.26 2.64 -9.96
C LEU A 90 3.64 2.88 -10.58
N LYS A 91 4.27 1.82 -11.12
CA LYS A 91 5.58 1.93 -11.79
C LYS A 91 5.49 2.89 -12.98
N GLU A 92 4.51 2.71 -13.85
CA GLU A 92 4.31 3.58 -15.02
C GLU A 92 4.07 5.05 -14.61
N TRP A 93 3.32 5.28 -13.54
CA TRP A 93 3.08 6.62 -13.02
C TRP A 93 4.37 7.26 -12.48
N ILE A 94 5.21 6.53 -11.75
CA ILE A 94 6.51 7.01 -11.27
C ILE A 94 7.40 7.40 -12.46
N GLU A 95 7.54 6.50 -13.45
CA GLU A 95 8.37 6.72 -14.64
C GLU A 95 7.89 7.94 -15.45
N LYS A 96 6.58 8.13 -15.60
CA LYS A 96 5.99 9.29 -16.31
C LYS A 96 6.10 10.60 -15.53
N SER A 97 6.17 10.54 -14.21
CA SER A 97 6.18 11.75 -13.37
C SER A 97 7.52 12.50 -13.42
N GLY A 98 8.56 11.92 -14.04
CA GLY A 98 9.89 12.54 -14.10
C GLY A 98 10.54 12.72 -12.73
N LEU A 99 9.98 12.10 -11.69
CA LEU A 99 10.61 11.94 -10.39
C LEU A 99 11.72 10.92 -10.59
N ILE A 100 12.89 11.42 -10.99
CA ILE A 100 14.14 10.68 -10.89
C ILE A 100 14.27 10.31 -9.41
N ILE A 101 14.08 9.02 -9.11
CA ILE A 101 14.40 8.40 -7.82
C ILE A 101 15.89 8.09 -7.85
#